data_AF-K4ALQ9-F1
#
_entry.id   AF-K4ALQ9-F1
#
_cell.length_a   1.000
_cell.length_b   1.000
_cell.length_c   1.000
_cell.angle_alpha   90.00
_cell.angle_beta   90.00
_cell.angle_gamma   90.00
#
_symmetry.space_group_name_H-M   'P 1'
#
loop_
_entity.id
_entity.type
_entity.pdbx_description
1 polymer ?
#
loop_
_entity_poly.entity_id
_entity_poly.type
_entity_poly.pdbx_seq_one_letter_code
_entity_poly.pdbx_strand_id
1 'polypeptide(L)'
;MEEELLRCSLDDASTIIESSLIKDRALKICGTRDIPSIVAFVEADLMCELLKHGAKPSNDIIQLSSVIRMCALSLVYLREPQSIASAAAMVGMANEAKRMCDWMKRENRLITFSLPQPRELHRSCLIRMKALDVMTRMLHECFFSSSKL
;
A
#
# COMPACT_ATOMS: atom_id res chain seq x y z
N MET A 1 -1.59 -37.38 12.32
CA MET A 1 -1.37 -37.01 10.91
C MET A 1 -2.06 -35.67 10.67
N GLU A 2 -1.68 -34.63 11.42
CA GLU A 2 -2.30 -33.28 11.36
C GLU A 2 -1.25 -32.18 11.66
N GLU A 3 0.03 -32.44 11.39
CA GLU A 3 1.11 -31.49 11.66
C GLU A 3 1.90 -31.06 10.41
N GLU A 4 1.40 -31.39 9.21
CA GLU A 4 2.07 -31.09 7.93
C GLU A 4 1.41 -29.97 7.10
N LEU A 5 0.29 -29.39 7.54
CA LEU A 5 -0.41 -28.33 6.78
C LEU A 5 -0.09 -26.89 7.23
N LEU A 6 0.74 -26.71 8.26
CA LEU A 6 1.15 -25.39 8.79
C LEU A 6 2.59 -24.99 8.42
N ARG A 7 3.25 -25.78 7.57
CA ARG A 7 4.56 -25.43 6.97
C ARG A 7 4.43 -25.11 5.48
N CYS A 8 3.42 -24.32 5.09
CA CYS A 8 3.59 -23.52 3.89
C CYS A 8 4.54 -22.38 4.25
N SER A 9 5.84 -22.68 4.13
CA SER A 9 6.88 -21.72 3.82
C SER A 9 6.44 -20.98 2.56
N LEU A 10 5.61 -19.95 2.71
CA LEU A 10 5.34 -18.95 1.69
C LEU A 10 6.65 -18.18 1.55
N ASP A 11 7.53 -18.68 0.68
CA ASP A 11 8.69 -17.93 0.22
C ASP A 11 8.21 -16.51 -0.14
N ASP A 12 8.87 -15.48 0.38
CA ASP A 12 8.47 -14.07 0.18
C ASP A 12 8.32 -13.73 -1.31
N ALA A 13 9.04 -14.44 -2.19
CA ALA A 13 8.91 -14.38 -3.64
C ALA A 13 7.53 -14.81 -4.16
N SER A 14 6.90 -15.84 -3.56
CA SER A 14 5.56 -16.31 -3.91
C SER A 14 4.51 -15.23 -3.67
N THR A 15 4.58 -14.56 -2.52
CA THR A 15 3.65 -13.51 -2.11
C THR A 15 3.74 -12.27 -3.02
N ILE A 16 4.93 -11.97 -3.55
CA ILE A 16 5.18 -10.85 -4.49
C ILE A 16 4.64 -11.15 -5.89
N ILE A 17 4.85 -12.38 -6.39
CA ILE A 17 4.32 -12.83 -7.68
C ILE A 17 2.79 -12.79 -7.65
N GLU A 18 2.19 -13.28 -6.57
CA GLU A 18 0.76 -13.20 -6.33
C GLU A 18 0.27 -11.74 -6.30
N SER A 19 0.99 -10.85 -5.62
CA SER A 19 0.65 -9.43 -5.57
C SER A 19 0.65 -8.75 -6.95
N SER A 20 1.63 -9.08 -7.79
CA SER A 20 1.75 -8.54 -9.16
C SER A 20 0.64 -9.07 -10.07
N LEU A 21 0.31 -10.35 -9.94
CA LEU A 21 -0.80 -10.98 -10.67
C LEU A 21 -2.16 -10.42 -10.24
N ILE A 22 -2.35 -10.14 -8.94
CA ILE A 22 -3.56 -9.49 -8.41
C ILE A 22 -3.70 -8.09 -9.01
N LYS A 23 -2.61 -7.32 -9.09
CA LYS A 23 -2.60 -6.00 -9.73
C LYS A 23 -3.02 -6.07 -11.21
N ASP A 24 -2.43 -6.99 -11.97
CA ASP A 24 -2.70 -7.14 -13.40
C ASP A 24 -4.15 -7.59 -13.66
N ARG A 25 -4.68 -8.49 -12.82
CA ARG A 25 -6.08 -8.94 -12.89
C ARG A 25 -7.07 -7.84 -12.48
N ALA A 26 -6.79 -7.08 -11.43
CA ALA A 26 -7.64 -5.98 -10.98
C ALA A 26 -7.70 -4.85 -12.03
N LEU A 27 -6.59 -4.55 -12.70
CA LEU A 27 -6.55 -3.56 -13.80
C LEU A 27 -7.39 -3.98 -15.01
N LYS A 28 -7.45 -5.29 -15.31
CA LYS A 28 -8.28 -5.83 -16.39
C LYS A 28 -9.78 -5.80 -16.07
N ILE A 29 -10.16 -5.88 -14.79
CA ILE A 29 -11.56 -5.92 -14.36
C ILE A 29 -12.13 -4.52 -14.14
N CYS A 30 -11.37 -3.61 -13.52
CA CYS A 30 -11.99 -2.40 -12.97
C CYS A 30 -12.29 -1.29 -13.99
N GLY A 31 -11.59 -1.14 -15.12
CA GLY A 31 -11.85 -0.13 -16.17
C GLY A 31 -11.67 1.34 -15.73
N THR A 32 -12.27 1.71 -14.60
CA THR A 32 -12.05 2.91 -13.79
C THR A 32 -11.09 2.58 -12.66
N ARG A 33 -9.93 3.26 -12.60
CA ARG A 33 -9.09 3.24 -11.41
C ARG A 33 -9.72 4.19 -10.39
N ASP A 34 -10.65 3.68 -9.59
CA ASP A 34 -11.08 4.42 -8.41
C ASP A 34 -9.86 4.75 -7.52
N ILE A 35 -10.00 5.77 -6.69
CA ILE A 35 -8.88 6.30 -5.91
C ILE A 35 -8.22 5.22 -5.03
N PRO A 36 -8.95 4.31 -4.36
CA PRO A 36 -8.31 3.24 -3.62
C PRO A 36 -7.53 2.27 -4.50
N SER A 37 -8.03 1.91 -5.69
CA SER A 37 -7.26 1.06 -6.60
C SER A 37 -5.94 1.74 -7.00
N ILE A 38 -5.96 3.05 -7.24
CA ILE A 38 -4.73 3.82 -7.52
C ILE A 38 -3.75 3.71 -6.36
N VAL A 39 -4.20 3.96 -5.13
CA VAL A 39 -3.37 3.83 -3.93
C VAL A 39 -2.79 2.42 -3.84
N ALA A 40 -3.62 1.39 -3.97
CA ALA A 40 -3.19 0.00 -3.85
C ALA A 40 -2.10 -0.36 -4.87
N PHE A 41 -2.20 0.15 -6.11
CA PHE A 41 -1.25 -0.14 -7.17
C PHE A 41 0.06 0.64 -7.05
N VAL A 42 0.01 1.90 -6.63
CA VAL A 42 1.21 2.72 -6.43
C VAL A 42 2.01 2.21 -5.23
N GLU A 43 1.34 1.82 -4.16
CA GLU A 43 1.98 1.22 -3.00
C GLU A 43 2.62 -0.14 -3.33
N ALA A 44 2.00 -0.93 -4.22
CA ALA A 44 2.61 -2.14 -4.75
C ALA A 44 3.91 -1.84 -5.51
N ASP A 45 3.91 -0.78 -6.33
CA ASP A 45 5.10 -0.37 -7.08
C ASP A 45 6.22 0.09 -6.15
N LEU A 46 5.87 0.82 -5.07
CA LEU A 46 6.84 1.23 -4.06
C LEU A 46 7.49 0.03 -3.36
N MET A 47 6.69 -0.96 -2.94
CA MET A 47 7.20 -2.20 -2.33
C MET A 47 8.15 -2.95 -3.27
N CYS A 48 7.74 -3.13 -4.53
CA CYS A 48 8.59 -3.76 -5.54
C CYS A 48 9.92 -3.01 -5.72
N GLU A 49 9.89 -1.68 -5.73
CA GLU A 49 11.10 -0.88 -5.90
C GLU A 49 12.01 -0.93 -4.67
N LEU A 50 11.46 -0.97 -3.45
CA LEU A 50 12.23 -1.19 -2.22
C LEU A 50 12.97 -2.53 -2.27
N LEU A 51 12.27 -3.59 -2.66
CA LEU A 51 12.83 -4.95 -2.74
C LEU A 51 13.94 -5.04 -3.80
N LYS A 52 13.76 -4.43 -4.97
CA LYS A 52 14.81 -4.35 -6.00
C LYS A 52 16.10 -3.69 -5.49
N HIS A 53 15.96 -2.72 -4.59
CA HIS A 53 17.08 -2.02 -3.97
C HIS A 53 17.59 -2.70 -2.69
N GLY A 54 17.18 -3.95 -2.42
CA GLY A 54 17.72 -4.78 -1.33
C GLY A 54 17.02 -4.62 0.01
N ALA A 55 15.82 -4.00 0.06
CA ALA A 55 15.02 -4.01 1.28
C ALA A 55 14.63 -5.43 1.68
N LYS A 56 14.67 -5.73 2.97
CA LYS A 56 14.07 -6.96 3.51
C LYS A 56 12.55 -6.80 3.59
N PRO A 57 11.76 -7.88 3.46
CA PRO A 57 10.29 -7.82 3.64
C PRO A 57 9.85 -7.26 5.00
N SER A 58 10.70 -7.39 6.03
CA SER A 58 10.51 -6.79 7.35
C SER A 58 10.77 -5.27 7.41
N ASN A 59 11.08 -4.62 6.29
CA ASN A 59 11.32 -3.17 6.25
C ASN A 59 10.03 -2.41 6.59
N ASP A 60 10.15 -1.39 7.46
CA ASP A 60 8.99 -0.64 7.96
C ASP A 60 8.18 0.04 6.83
N ILE A 61 8.84 0.48 5.75
CA ILE A 61 8.16 1.09 4.60
C ILE A 61 7.38 0.01 3.85
N ILE A 62 7.91 -1.20 3.69
CA ILE A 62 7.21 -2.32 3.08
C ILE A 62 5.98 -2.71 3.93
N GLN A 63 6.15 -2.81 5.25
CA GLN A 63 5.06 -3.12 6.17
C GLN A 63 3.96 -2.05 6.12
N LEU A 64 4.34 -0.76 6.17
CA LEU A 64 3.40 0.35 6.02
C LEU A 64 2.64 0.30 4.69
N SER A 65 3.36 0.05 3.59
CA SER A 65 2.76 -0.05 2.26
C SER A 65 1.79 -1.22 2.18
N SER A 66 2.10 -2.35 2.82
CA SER A 66 1.20 -3.51 2.91
C SER A 66 -0.13 -3.16 3.60
N VAL A 67 -0.07 -2.49 4.76
CA VAL A 67 -1.26 -2.07 5.50
C VAL A 67 -2.10 -1.10 4.68
N ILE A 68 -1.47 -0.09 4.06
CA ILE A 68 -2.16 0.87 3.18
C ILE A 68 -2.87 0.15 2.05
N ARG A 69 -2.22 -0.81 1.38
CA ARG A 69 -2.83 -1.58 0.29
C ARG A 69 -4.03 -2.37 0.75
N MET A 70 -3.95 -3.04 1.90
CA MET A 70 -5.10 -3.77 2.44
C MET A 70 -6.26 -2.83 2.74
N CYS A 71 -5.99 -1.67 3.36
CA CYS A 71 -7.04 -0.68 3.61
C CYS A 71 -7.67 -0.16 2.31
N ALA A 72 -6.86 0.13 1.29
CA ALA A 72 -7.34 0.60 0.00
C ALA A 72 -8.22 -0.45 -0.70
N LEU A 73 -7.79 -1.71 -0.74
CA LEU A 73 -8.57 -2.80 -1.33
C LEU A 73 -9.89 -3.05 -0.59
N SER A 74 -9.89 -2.95 0.74
CA SER A 74 -11.12 -3.02 1.53
C SER A 74 -12.09 -1.90 1.17
N LEU A 75 -11.60 -0.68 0.94
CA LEU A 75 -12.43 0.44 0.49
C LEU A 75 -12.99 0.23 -0.93
N VAL A 76 -12.24 -0.41 -1.84
CA VAL A 76 -12.78 -0.84 -3.16
C VAL A 76 -13.95 -1.81 -2.97
N TYR A 77 -13.76 -2.81 -2.09
CA TYR A 77 -14.76 -3.85 -1.86
C TYR A 77 -16.07 -3.29 -1.28
N LEU A 78 -15.97 -2.35 -0.34
CA LEU A 78 -17.13 -1.72 0.30
C LEU A 78 -17.90 -0.78 -0.63
N ARG A 79 -17.31 -0.34 -1.76
CA ARG A 79 -17.92 0.54 -2.78
C ARG A 79 -18.52 1.84 -2.23
N GLU A 80 -18.08 2.29 -1.06
CA GLU A 80 -18.61 3.50 -0.41
C GLU A 80 -18.12 4.77 -1.14
N PRO A 81 -19.02 5.73 -1.45
CA PRO A 81 -18.64 7.02 -1.98
C PRO A 81 -17.67 7.72 -1.03
N GLN A 82 -16.52 8.12 -1.57
CA GLN A 82 -15.53 8.83 -0.77
C GLN A 82 -15.92 10.30 -0.60
N SER A 83 -15.77 10.82 0.61
CA SER A 83 -15.76 12.27 0.80
C SER A 83 -14.62 12.89 -0.02
N ILE A 84 -14.79 14.14 -0.46
CA ILE A 84 -13.74 14.90 -1.18
C ILE A 84 -12.43 14.94 -0.37
N ALA A 85 -12.53 15.12 0.96
CA ALA A 85 -11.38 15.15 1.85
C ALA A 85 -10.64 13.79 1.89
N SER A 86 -11.40 12.69 1.99
CA SER A 86 -10.85 11.33 1.97
C SER A 86 -10.16 11.01 0.65
N ALA A 87 -10.83 11.33 -0.46
CA ALA A 87 -10.29 11.20 -1.81
C ALA A 87 -8.97 11.97 -1.96
N ALA A 88 -8.95 13.25 -1.52
CA ALA A 88 -7.74 14.07 -1.56
C ALA A 88 -6.60 13.49 -0.71
N ALA A 89 -6.90 12.97 0.49
CA ALA A 89 -5.91 12.33 1.35
C ALA A 89 -5.28 11.09 0.68
N MET A 90 -6.10 10.24 0.06
CA MET A 90 -5.62 9.05 -0.67
C MET A 90 -4.81 9.41 -1.91
N VAL A 91 -5.23 10.43 -2.68
CA VAL A 91 -4.43 10.92 -3.81
C VAL A 91 -3.09 11.50 -3.35
N GLY A 92 -3.08 12.26 -2.26
CA GLY A 92 -1.86 12.78 -1.64
C GLY A 92 -0.91 11.65 -1.23
N MET A 93 -1.42 10.63 -0.56
CA MET A 93 -0.67 9.43 -0.20
C MET A 93 -0.06 8.73 -1.42
N ALA A 94 -0.85 8.51 -2.48
CA ALA A 94 -0.36 7.90 -3.71
C ALA A 94 0.76 8.73 -4.35
N ASN A 95 0.63 10.06 -4.35
CA ASN A 95 1.69 10.94 -4.87
C ASN A 95 2.98 10.83 -4.06
N GLU A 96 2.91 10.74 -2.73
CA GLU A 96 4.08 10.57 -1.87
C GLU A 96 4.74 9.20 -2.07
N ALA A 97 3.96 8.12 -2.19
CA ALA A 97 4.47 6.79 -2.48
C ALA A 97 5.17 6.75 -3.86
N LYS A 98 4.55 7.38 -4.87
CA LYS A 98 5.15 7.53 -6.20
C LYS A 98 6.46 8.34 -6.15
N ARG A 99 6.49 9.45 -5.42
CA ARG A 99 7.70 10.27 -5.24
C ARG A 99 8.86 9.46 -4.65
N MET A 100 8.57 8.64 -3.65
CA MET A 100 9.57 7.74 -3.05
C MET A 100 10.07 6.70 -4.06
N CYS A 101 9.17 6.09 -4.84
CA CYS A 101 9.51 5.14 -5.90
C CYS A 101 10.39 5.80 -6.98
N ASP A 102 9.98 6.97 -7.48
CA ASP A 102 10.72 7.72 -8.51
C ASP A 102 12.09 8.19 -8.00
N TRP A 103 12.19 8.55 -6.72
CA TRP A 103 13.48 8.88 -6.10
C TRP A 103 14.42 7.68 -6.06
N MET A 104 13.95 6.50 -5.63
CA MET A 104 14.79 5.29 -5.62
C MET A 104 15.29 4.95 -7.01
N LYS A 105 14.42 5.00 -8.02
CA LYS A 105 14.79 4.76 -9.43
C LYS A 105 15.85 5.77 -9.91
N ARG A 106 15.71 7.05 -9.54
CA ARG A 106 16.64 8.11 -9.96
C ARG A 106 18.01 7.96 -9.30
N GLU A 107 18.02 7.76 -7.98
CA GLU A 107 19.25 7.74 -7.19
C GLU A 107 19.92 6.36 -7.15
N ASN A 108 19.22 5.31 -7.60
CA ASN A 108 19.60 3.91 -7.49
C ASN A 108 20.02 3.52 -6.06
N ARG A 109 19.25 4.02 -5.07
CA ARG A 109 19.54 3.88 -3.64
C ARG A 109 18.30 3.50 -2.87
N LEU A 110 18.48 2.64 -1.88
CA LEU A 110 17.41 2.25 -0.97
C LEU A 110 17.01 3.42 -0.05
N ILE A 111 15.71 3.55 0.21
CA ILE A 111 15.21 4.47 1.23
C ILE A 111 15.36 3.84 2.63
N THR A 112 15.95 4.56 3.58
CA THR A 112 16.42 3.98 4.84
C THR A 112 15.98 4.60 6.16
N PHE A 113 15.20 5.67 6.35
CA PHE A 113 15.00 6.33 7.67
C PHE A 113 16.26 6.83 8.41
N SER A 114 17.45 6.26 8.18
CA SER A 114 18.72 6.68 8.74
C SER A 114 19.26 7.87 7.96
N LEU A 115 19.85 8.86 8.64
CA LEU A 115 20.57 9.93 7.95
C LEU A 115 21.78 9.35 7.17
N PRO A 116 22.13 9.88 5.99
CA PRO A 116 21.66 11.13 5.37
C PRO A 116 20.62 10.89 4.26
N GLN A 117 19.33 10.83 4.60
CA GLN A 117 18.24 10.86 3.61
C GLN A 117 17.75 12.27 3.31
N PRO A 118 17.19 12.53 2.12
CA PRO A 118 16.48 13.76 1.85
C PRO A 118 15.31 13.91 2.84
N ARG A 119 15.25 15.05 3.54
CA ARG A 119 14.18 15.39 4.50
C ARG A 119 12.78 15.22 3.91
N GLU A 120 12.67 15.34 2.59
CA GLU A 120 11.43 15.20 1.84
C GLU A 120 10.89 13.76 1.87
N LEU A 121 11.73 12.73 1.81
CA LEU A 121 11.26 11.34 1.83
C LEU A 121 10.75 10.93 3.21
N HIS A 122 11.36 11.46 4.27
CA HIS A 122 10.83 11.30 5.61
C HIS A 122 9.43 11.93 5.75
N ARG A 123 9.23 13.12 5.16
CA ARG A 123 7.90 13.75 5.09
C ARG A 123 6.92 12.91 4.28
N SER A 124 7.35 12.29 3.18
CA SER A 124 6.52 11.36 2.40
C SER A 124 5.99 10.20 3.26
N CYS A 125 6.84 9.59 4.09
CA CYS A 125 6.40 8.56 5.05
C CYS A 125 5.36 9.11 6.05
N LEU A 126 5.60 10.29 6.62
CA LEU A 126 4.67 10.89 7.59
C LEU A 126 3.30 11.20 6.98
N ILE A 127 3.26 11.75 5.76
CA ILE A 127 2.02 12.04 5.05
C ILE A 127 1.26 10.74 4.80
N ARG A 128 1.94 9.68 4.36
CA ARG A 128 1.33 8.37 4.13
C ARG A 128 0.77 7.78 5.43
N MET A 129 1.49 7.86 6.55
CA MET A 129 0.96 7.44 7.86
C MET A 129 -0.30 8.21 8.26
N LYS A 130 -0.32 9.54 8.08
CA LYS A 130 -1.49 10.36 8.42
C LYS A 130 -2.69 10.09 7.51
N ALA A 131 -2.46 9.80 6.24
CA ALA A 131 -3.53 9.42 5.32
C ALA A 131 -4.05 8.00 5.62
N LEU A 132 -3.19 7.09 6.11
CA LEU A 132 -3.62 5.77 6.60
C LEU A 132 -4.57 5.89 7.79
N ASP A 133 -4.34 6.82 8.71
CA ASP A 133 -5.27 7.09 9.82
C ASP A 133 -6.67 7.44 9.30
N VAL A 134 -6.76 8.24 8.23
CA VAL A 134 -8.04 8.61 7.58
C VAL A 134 -8.72 7.38 6.99
N MET A 135 -7.99 6.58 6.20
CA MET A 135 -8.53 5.35 5.60
C MET A 135 -9.02 4.35 6.64
N THR A 136 -8.28 4.22 7.74
CA THR A 136 -8.63 3.31 8.84
C THR A 136 -9.91 3.76 9.54
N ARG A 137 -10.10 5.07 9.76
CA ARG A 137 -11.35 5.63 10.29
C ARG A 137 -12.53 5.38 9.37
N MET A 138 -12.37 5.58 8.07
CA MET A 138 -13.41 5.28 7.09
C MET A 138 -13.82 3.80 7.17
N LEU A 139 -12.85 2.89 7.21
CA LEU A 139 -13.13 1.46 7.34
C LEU A 139 -13.88 1.15 8.64
N HIS A 140 -13.44 1.70 9.77
CA HIS A 140 -14.17 1.55 11.03
C HIS A 140 -15.62 2.03 10.92
N GLU A 141 -15.85 3.23 10.38
CA GLU A 141 -17.20 3.78 10.18
C GLU A 141 -18.06 2.87 9.29
N CYS A 142 -17.49 2.27 8.24
CA CYS A 142 -18.19 1.32 7.37
C CYS A 142 -18.60 0.04 8.12
N PHE A 143 -17.68 -0.58 8.86
CA PHE A 143 -17.96 -1.83 9.59
C PHE A 143 -18.99 -1.62 10.72
N PHE A 144 -18.93 -0.51 11.44
CA PHE A 144 -19.91 -0.21 12.51
C PHE A 144 -21.26 0.27 11.99
N SER A 145 -21.31 0.87 10.80
CA SER A 145 -22.58 1.23 10.15
C SER A 145 -23.27 -0.01 9.57
N SER A 146 -22.50 -0.98 9.08
CA SER A 146 -23.02 -2.24 8.54
C SER A 146 -23.57 -3.19 9.63
N SER A 147 -23.09 -3.11 10.87
CA SER A 147 -23.57 -3.93 12.00
C SER A 147 -24.88 -3.47 12.65
N LYS A 148 -25.55 -2.45 12.10
CA LYS A 148 -26.83 -1.91 12.61
C LYS A 148 -28.05 -2.30 11.76
N LEU A 149 -27.89 -3.24 10.81
CA LEU A 149 -28.96 -3.80 9.99
C LEU A 149 -29.34 -5.21 10.48
#